data_AF-A0A955I4A8-F1
#
_entry.id   AF-A0A955I4A8-F1
#
_cell.length_a   1.000
_cell.length_b   1.000
_cell.length_c   1.000
_cell.angle_alpha   90.00
_cell.angle_beta   90.00
_cell.angle_gamma   90.00
#
_symmetry.space_group_name_H-M   'P 1'
#
loop_
_entity.id
_entity.type
_entity.pdbx_description
1 polymer ?
#
loop_
_entity_poly.entity_id
_entity_poly.type
_entity_poly.pdbx_seq_one_letter_code
_entity_poly.pdbx_strand_id
1 'polypeptide(L)'
;MHIRVAKFFSLFAVVALVLAAPALAQETNFDQLSQTEEAAPVITDVEALRLQLVQYTQNPENKDVKFDLVISPTFSSDRVQVTWQAIGVSEIISDTVQQISLLAGEDKTVSFVIRPRGLGATDVRARVEAFAADGTYSATASKTIGTFENAEVFPITNEYRIAQLLVLVKNVSLIAVVIIGSYLLIRFVYKKLRDRAFADTQS
;
A
#
# COMPACT_ATOMS: atom_id res chain seq x y z
N MET A 1 -15.58 37.13 29.04
CA MET A 1 -14.46 36.19 28.83
C MET A 1 -14.67 35.21 27.65
N HIS A 2 -15.91 34.84 27.29
CA HIS A 2 -16.21 33.90 26.20
C HIS A 2 -15.84 34.35 24.75
N ILE A 3 -15.73 35.66 24.48
CA ILE A 3 -15.49 36.18 23.12
C ILE A 3 -14.03 35.95 22.65
N ARG A 4 -13.06 35.85 23.58
CA ARG A 4 -11.64 35.64 23.24
C ARG A 4 -11.34 34.19 22.84
N VAL A 5 -12.05 33.21 23.41
CA VAL A 5 -11.89 31.78 23.11
C VAL A 5 -12.41 31.45 21.70
N ALA A 6 -13.54 32.02 21.30
CA ALA A 6 -14.13 31.80 19.97
C ALA A 6 -13.27 32.35 18.82
N LYS A 7 -12.59 33.49 19.03
CA LYS A 7 -11.68 34.07 18.03
C LYS A 7 -10.40 33.24 17.87
N PHE A 8 -9.91 32.63 18.95
CA PHE A 8 -8.72 31.78 18.93
C PHE A 8 -8.98 30.45 18.18
N PHE A 9 -10.14 29.81 18.44
CA PHE A 9 -10.56 28.60 17.71
C PHE A 9 -10.81 28.86 16.22
N SER A 10 -11.38 30.01 15.88
CA SER A 10 -11.59 30.42 14.49
C SER A 10 -10.28 30.61 13.72
N LEU A 11 -9.26 31.21 14.36
CA LEU A 11 -7.96 31.42 13.72
C LEU A 11 -7.22 30.09 13.53
N PHE A 12 -7.30 29.19 14.51
CA PHE A 12 -6.71 27.85 14.42
C PHE A 12 -7.34 27.01 13.31
N ALA A 13 -8.67 27.05 13.16
CA ALA A 13 -9.37 26.34 12.09
C ALA A 13 -9.01 26.85 10.68
N VAL A 14 -8.82 28.17 10.51
CA VAL A 14 -8.43 28.75 9.22
C VAL A 14 -6.97 28.43 8.89
N VAL A 15 -6.06 28.48 9.87
CA VAL A 15 -4.64 28.10 9.68
C VAL A 15 -4.52 26.61 9.37
N ALA A 16 -5.29 25.75 10.04
CA ALA A 16 -5.33 24.31 9.74
C ALA A 16 -5.89 24.03 8.32
N LEU A 17 -6.88 24.79 7.86
CA LEU A 17 -7.45 24.64 6.52
C LEU A 17 -6.49 25.12 5.41
N VAL A 18 -5.78 26.22 5.64
CA VAL A 18 -4.80 26.77 4.67
C VAL A 18 -3.54 25.90 4.59
N LEU A 19 -3.10 25.31 5.70
CA LEU A 19 -1.99 24.36 5.71
C LEU A 19 -2.36 22.98 5.15
N ALA A 20 -3.65 22.60 5.16
CA ALA A 20 -4.14 21.34 4.59
C ALA A 20 -4.42 21.42 3.07
N ALA A 21 -4.60 22.63 2.51
CA ALA A 21 -4.90 22.81 1.08
C ALA A 21 -3.85 22.19 0.13
N PRO A 22 -2.53 22.35 0.32
CA PRO A 22 -1.55 21.68 -0.54
C PRO A 22 -1.51 20.15 -0.34
N ALA A 23 -1.93 19.63 0.81
CA ALA A 23 -2.02 18.19 1.08
C ALA A 23 -3.27 17.53 0.46
N LEU A 24 -4.34 18.31 0.22
CA LEU A 24 -5.58 17.83 -0.42
C LEU A 24 -5.53 17.89 -1.96
N ALA A 25 -4.61 18.66 -2.55
CA ALA A 25 -4.43 18.76 -4.00
C ALA A 25 -3.55 17.64 -4.58
N GLN A 26 -2.82 16.91 -3.73
CA GLN A 26 -2.23 15.63 -4.12
C GLN A 26 -3.25 14.53 -3.82
N GLU A 27 -3.97 14.09 -4.85
CA GLU A 27 -4.47 12.72 -4.88
C GLU A 27 -3.24 11.81 -4.96
N THR A 28 -2.54 11.63 -3.84
CA THR A 28 -1.45 10.68 -3.76
C THR A 28 -2.11 9.30 -3.79
N ASN A 29 -2.16 8.71 -4.99
CA ASN A 29 -2.51 7.31 -5.15
C ASN A 29 -1.50 6.52 -4.33
N PHE A 30 -1.91 6.14 -3.14
CA PHE A 30 -1.09 5.42 -2.18
C PHE A 30 -0.59 4.09 -2.74
N ASP A 31 -1.40 3.48 -3.61
CA ASP A 31 -1.05 2.29 -4.39
C ASP A 31 0.14 2.51 -5.32
N GLN A 32 0.38 3.74 -5.81
CA GLN A 32 1.57 4.05 -6.62
C GLN A 32 2.86 4.13 -5.78
N LEU A 33 2.78 4.60 -4.53
CA LEU A 33 3.96 4.64 -3.66
C LEU A 33 4.37 3.23 -3.20
N SER A 34 3.38 2.37 -2.91
CA SER A 34 3.59 0.94 -2.67
C SER A 34 4.00 0.13 -3.91
N GLN A 35 4.08 0.77 -5.08
CA GLN A 35 4.61 0.17 -6.33
C GLN A 35 6.00 0.70 -6.68
N THR A 36 6.71 1.31 -5.73
CA THR A 36 8.11 1.69 -5.95
C THR A 36 9.03 0.48 -5.74
N GLU A 37 9.86 0.17 -6.74
CA GLU A 37 10.85 -0.90 -6.66
C GLU A 37 11.97 -0.51 -5.69
N GLU A 38 12.20 -1.35 -4.68
CA GLU A 38 12.99 -0.93 -3.53
C GLU A 38 14.35 -1.60 -3.44
N ALA A 39 14.40 -2.88 -3.79
CA ALA A 39 15.59 -3.69 -3.66
C ALA A 39 15.93 -4.29 -5.02
N ALA A 40 17.24 -4.31 -5.33
CA ALA A 40 17.76 -4.82 -6.58
C ALA A 40 17.06 -6.16 -6.91
N PRO A 41 16.54 -6.30 -8.13
CA PRO A 41 15.80 -7.48 -8.49
C PRO A 41 16.70 -8.71 -8.40
N VAL A 42 16.15 -9.81 -7.88
CA VAL A 42 16.86 -11.08 -7.89
C VAL A 42 16.67 -11.70 -9.26
N ILE A 43 17.75 -11.80 -10.03
CA ILE A 43 17.74 -12.38 -11.37
C ILE A 43 18.22 -13.83 -11.26
N THR A 44 17.40 -14.76 -11.75
CA THR A 44 17.78 -16.15 -11.95
C THR A 44 17.71 -16.42 -13.44
N ASP A 45 18.86 -16.73 -14.04
CA ASP A 45 18.98 -16.96 -15.48
C ASP A 45 19.23 -18.45 -15.73
N VAL A 46 18.30 -19.10 -16.41
CA VAL A 46 18.38 -20.48 -16.86
C VAL A 46 18.22 -20.47 -18.38
N GLU A 47 18.88 -21.39 -19.09
CA GLU A 47 19.06 -21.42 -20.56
C GLU A 47 17.79 -21.24 -21.44
N ALA A 48 16.58 -21.24 -20.86
CA ALA A 48 15.33 -20.95 -21.55
C ALA A 48 14.35 -20.02 -20.80
N LEU A 49 14.63 -19.71 -19.53
CA LEU A 49 13.77 -18.94 -18.64
C LEU A 49 14.63 -18.00 -17.80
N ARG A 50 14.48 -16.70 -18.04
CA ARG A 50 15.00 -15.69 -17.13
C ARG A 50 13.88 -15.24 -16.20
N LEU A 51 14.16 -15.32 -14.90
CA LEU A 51 13.25 -14.89 -13.85
C LEU A 51 13.83 -13.66 -13.16
N GLN A 52 12.99 -12.66 -12.95
CA GLN A 52 13.33 -11.48 -12.19
C GLN A 52 12.30 -11.29 -11.08
N LEU A 53 12.72 -11.47 -9.84
CA LEU A 53 11.89 -11.26 -8.66
C LEU A 53 12.09 -9.85 -8.14
N VAL A 54 11.06 -9.02 -8.30
CA VAL A 54 10.98 -7.63 -7.86
C VAL A 54 10.21 -7.57 -6.55
N GLN A 55 10.75 -6.85 -5.58
CA GLN A 55 10.06 -6.54 -4.33
C GLN A 55 9.70 -5.07 -4.31
N TYR A 56 8.44 -4.78 -3.99
CA TYR A 56 7.96 -3.42 -3.81
C TYR A 56 7.96 -2.97 -2.36
N THR A 57 7.89 -1.65 -2.19
CA THR A 57 7.75 -1.02 -0.89
C THR A 57 6.50 -1.49 -0.16
N GLN A 58 6.68 -1.81 1.12
CA GLN A 58 5.59 -2.21 2.01
C GLN A 58 4.50 -1.13 2.07
N ASN A 59 3.24 -1.55 2.09
CA ASN A 59 2.13 -0.63 2.31
C ASN A 59 2.06 -0.23 3.80
N PRO A 60 2.19 1.05 4.17
CA PRO A 60 2.24 1.43 5.58
C PRO A 60 0.90 1.35 6.32
N GLU A 61 -0.24 1.26 5.62
CA GLU A 61 -1.58 1.12 6.23
C GLU A 61 -1.84 -0.33 6.64
N ASN A 62 -1.61 -1.31 5.75
CA ASN A 62 -1.96 -2.72 5.98
C ASN A 62 -0.75 -3.66 6.18
N LYS A 63 0.48 -3.14 6.01
CA LYS A 63 1.75 -3.87 6.12
C LYS A 63 1.98 -4.93 5.04
N ASP A 64 1.20 -4.92 3.97
CA ASP A 64 1.36 -5.86 2.86
C ASP A 64 2.61 -5.55 2.04
N VAL A 65 3.24 -6.61 1.53
CA VAL A 65 4.44 -6.54 0.70
C VAL A 65 4.13 -7.26 -0.60
N LYS A 66 4.23 -6.52 -1.71
CA LYS A 66 4.01 -7.06 -3.06
C LYS A 66 5.34 -7.52 -3.66
N PHE A 67 5.28 -8.67 -4.31
CA PHE A 67 6.34 -9.22 -5.14
C PHE A 67 5.79 -9.40 -6.55
N ASP A 68 6.58 -9.01 -7.55
CA ASP A 68 6.31 -9.34 -8.94
C ASP A 68 7.43 -10.23 -9.47
N LEU A 69 7.04 -11.32 -10.12
CA LEU A 69 7.92 -12.17 -10.90
C LEU A 69 7.77 -11.79 -12.36
N VAL A 70 8.80 -11.19 -12.95
CA VAL A 70 8.90 -10.99 -14.39
C VAL A 70 9.57 -12.21 -14.99
N ILE A 71 8.88 -12.85 -15.93
CA ILE A 71 9.31 -14.06 -16.61
C ILE A 71 9.62 -13.69 -18.05
N SER A 72 10.87 -13.81 -18.47
CA SER A 72 11.33 -13.57 -19.84
C SER A 72 11.71 -14.91 -20.49
N PRO A 73 10.81 -15.52 -21.28
CA PRO A 73 11.04 -16.82 -21.88
C PRO A 73 11.69 -16.70 -23.27
N THR A 74 12.54 -17.66 -23.63
CA THR A 74 13.07 -17.79 -25.01
C THR A 74 12.20 -18.69 -25.91
N PHE A 75 11.17 -19.31 -25.33
CA PHE A 75 10.23 -20.21 -26.00
C PHE A 75 8.77 -19.84 -25.68
N SER A 76 7.83 -20.42 -26.42
CA SER A 76 6.40 -20.26 -26.16
C SER A 76 5.83 -21.51 -25.50
N SER A 77 4.95 -21.35 -24.52
CA SER A 77 4.24 -22.44 -23.85
C SER A 77 2.87 -21.98 -23.41
N ASP A 78 1.83 -22.74 -23.73
CA ASP A 78 0.47 -22.52 -23.25
C ASP A 78 0.20 -23.16 -21.87
N ARG A 79 1.20 -23.89 -21.34
CA ARG A 79 1.10 -24.65 -20.10
C ARG A 79 2.25 -24.27 -19.18
N VAL A 80 2.06 -23.19 -18.44
CA VAL A 80 3.02 -22.74 -17.43
C VAL A 80 2.34 -22.62 -16.08
N GLN A 81 2.95 -23.21 -15.06
CA GLN A 81 2.52 -23.11 -13.68
C GLN A 81 3.54 -22.28 -12.89
N VAL A 82 3.06 -21.22 -12.26
CA VAL A 82 3.82 -20.40 -11.32
C VAL A 82 3.34 -20.74 -9.92
N THR A 83 4.25 -21.21 -9.08
CA THR A 83 3.97 -21.58 -7.68
C THR A 83 4.76 -20.69 -6.74
N TRP A 84 4.06 -20.01 -5.86
CA TRP A 84 4.58 -19.16 -4.82
C TRP A 84 4.58 -19.86 -3.47
N GLN A 85 5.63 -19.62 -2.69
CA GLN A 85 5.75 -20.09 -1.32
C GLN A 85 6.35 -18.98 -0.46
N ALA A 86 5.84 -18.84 0.77
CA ALA A 86 6.44 -18.00 1.79
C ALA A 86 6.70 -18.87 3.02
N ILE A 87 7.97 -19.01 3.41
CA ILE A 87 8.39 -19.83 4.54
C ILE A 87 8.93 -18.89 5.62
N GLY A 88 8.24 -18.80 6.75
CA GLY A 88 8.66 -17.98 7.88
C GLY A 88 7.51 -17.33 8.61
N VAL A 89 7.69 -16.07 9.00
CA VAL A 89 6.79 -15.30 9.87
C VAL A 89 5.77 -14.44 9.12
N SER A 90 5.61 -14.65 7.81
CA SER A 90 4.62 -13.93 6.99
C SER A 90 3.45 -14.84 6.62
N GLU A 91 2.28 -14.23 6.50
CA GLU A 91 1.09 -14.86 5.95
C GLU A 91 0.96 -14.55 4.46
N ILE A 92 0.45 -15.51 3.70
CA ILE A 92 0.16 -15.36 2.27
C ILE A 92 -1.25 -14.82 2.08
N ILE A 93 -1.41 -13.76 1.26
CA ILE A 93 -2.72 -13.10 1.03
C ILE A 93 -3.25 -13.37 -0.38
N SER A 94 -2.39 -13.66 -1.34
CA SER A 94 -2.77 -13.93 -2.73
C SER A 94 -2.71 -15.41 -3.09
N ASP A 95 -3.20 -15.75 -4.28
CA ASP A 95 -3.11 -17.12 -4.83
C ASP A 95 -1.66 -17.61 -4.91
N THR A 96 -1.43 -18.81 -4.40
CA THR A 96 -0.11 -19.47 -4.38
C THR A 96 0.21 -20.21 -5.65
N VAL A 97 -0.78 -20.52 -6.49
CA VAL A 97 -0.58 -21.23 -7.76
C VAL A 97 -1.33 -20.48 -8.84
N GLN A 98 -0.64 -20.17 -9.93
CA GLN A 98 -1.22 -19.50 -11.09
C GLN A 98 -0.84 -20.26 -12.35
N GLN A 99 -1.80 -20.42 -13.25
CA GLN A 99 -1.58 -20.99 -14.57
C GLN A 99 -1.59 -19.88 -15.60
N ILE A 100 -0.55 -19.81 -16.42
CA ILE A 100 -0.35 -18.77 -17.42
C ILE A 100 0.14 -19.39 -18.73
N SER A 101 0.04 -18.60 -19.80
CA SER A 101 0.74 -18.85 -21.06
C SER A 101 1.90 -17.87 -21.21
N LEU A 102 2.98 -18.36 -21.83
CA LEU A 102 4.17 -17.60 -22.17
C LEU A 102 4.35 -17.57 -23.69
N LEU A 103 4.75 -16.42 -24.21
CA LEU A 103 5.13 -16.24 -25.61
C LEU A 103 6.62 -15.91 -25.68
N ALA A 104 7.32 -16.51 -26.63
CA ALA A 104 8.75 -16.32 -26.78
C ALA A 104 9.09 -14.84 -26.97
N GLY A 105 10.00 -14.32 -26.15
CA GLY A 105 10.43 -12.92 -26.19
C GLY A 105 9.44 -11.92 -25.58
N GLU A 106 8.32 -12.35 -24.99
CA GLU A 106 7.39 -11.49 -24.25
C GLU A 106 7.52 -11.69 -22.75
N ASP A 107 7.80 -10.59 -22.04
CA ASP A 107 7.86 -10.59 -20.59
C ASP A 107 6.47 -10.75 -19.99
N LYS A 108 6.31 -11.72 -19.09
CA LYS A 108 5.08 -11.93 -18.34
C LYS A 108 5.29 -11.64 -16.87
N THR A 109 4.48 -10.75 -16.31
CA THR A 109 4.51 -10.43 -14.88
C THR A 109 3.42 -11.19 -14.12
N VAL A 110 3.82 -11.80 -13.01
CA VAL A 110 2.93 -12.47 -12.06
C VAL A 110 3.15 -11.89 -10.67
N SER A 111 2.06 -11.46 -10.01
CA SER A 111 2.11 -10.82 -8.69
C SER A 111 1.80 -11.79 -7.55
N PHE A 112 2.43 -11.53 -6.40
CA PHE A 112 2.24 -12.24 -5.14
C PHE A 112 2.30 -11.28 -3.96
N VAL A 113 1.45 -11.48 -2.95
CA VAL A 113 1.34 -10.58 -1.79
C VAL A 113 1.42 -11.38 -0.50
N ILE A 114 2.26 -10.90 0.41
CA ILE A 114 2.39 -11.42 1.77
C ILE A 114 2.20 -10.31 2.80
N ARG A 115 1.87 -10.70 4.03
CA ARG A 115 1.82 -9.80 5.19
C ARG A 115 2.68 -10.36 6.32
N PRO A 116 3.76 -9.66 6.70
CA PRO A 116 4.51 -9.99 7.90
C PRO A 116 3.62 -9.99 9.15
N ARG A 117 3.82 -10.97 10.04
CA ARG A 117 3.04 -11.09 11.29
C ARG A 117 3.84 -10.81 12.56
N GLY A 118 5.16 -10.66 12.48
CA GLY A 118 6.01 -10.34 13.62
C GLY A 118 7.50 -10.35 13.27
N LEU A 119 8.34 -10.33 14.30
CA LEU A 119 9.80 -10.34 14.16
C LEU A 119 10.28 -11.67 13.56
N GLY A 120 11.14 -11.58 12.54
CA GLY A 120 11.79 -12.75 11.96
C GLY A 120 12.15 -12.58 10.50
N ALA A 121 12.50 -13.69 9.86
CA ALA A 121 12.77 -13.74 8.43
C ALA A 121 11.68 -14.54 7.71
N THR A 122 11.39 -14.16 6.48
CA THR A 122 10.54 -14.92 5.56
C THR A 122 11.28 -15.12 4.25
N ASP A 123 11.40 -16.37 3.80
CA ASP A 123 11.92 -16.73 2.49
C ASP A 123 10.76 -16.83 1.49
N VAL A 124 10.72 -15.93 0.52
CA VAL A 124 9.72 -15.88 -0.55
C VAL A 124 10.30 -16.54 -1.78
N ARG A 125 9.64 -17.59 -2.28
CA ARG A 125 10.06 -18.37 -3.43
C ARG A 125 9.00 -18.35 -4.52
N ALA A 126 9.43 -18.12 -5.74
CA ALA A 126 8.62 -18.23 -6.94
C ALA A 126 9.23 -19.31 -7.84
N ARG A 127 8.50 -20.40 -8.05
CA ARG A 127 8.89 -21.50 -8.93
C ARG A 127 8.05 -21.43 -10.19
N VAL A 128 8.71 -21.44 -11.34
CA VAL A 128 8.07 -21.52 -12.66
C VAL A 128 8.34 -22.89 -13.24
N GLU A 129 7.29 -23.57 -13.67
CA GLU A 129 7.36 -24.82 -14.44
C GLU A 129 6.63 -24.61 -15.76
N ALA A 130 7.36 -24.72 -16.86
CA ALA A 130 6.85 -24.52 -18.20
C ALA A 130 7.01 -25.80 -19.03
N PHE A 131 5.92 -26.23 -19.67
CA PHE A 131 5.91 -27.42 -20.50
C PHE A 131 5.98 -27.01 -21.97
N ALA A 132 7.07 -27.36 -22.63
CA ALA A 132 7.29 -27.12 -24.04
C ALA A 132 7.30 -28.45 -24.82
N ALA A 133 7.35 -28.38 -26.15
CA ALA A 133 7.33 -29.56 -27.01
C ALA A 133 8.59 -30.43 -26.83
N ASP A 134 9.71 -29.83 -26.47
CA ASP A 134 11.04 -30.41 -26.32
C ASP A 134 11.39 -30.80 -24.87
N GLY A 135 10.59 -30.37 -23.88
CA GLY A 135 10.78 -30.77 -22.49
C GLY A 135 10.04 -29.92 -21.47
N THR A 136 10.42 -30.11 -20.21
CA THR A 136 9.94 -29.30 -19.08
C THR A 136 11.06 -28.42 -18.58
N TYR A 137 10.81 -27.12 -18.54
CA TYR A 137 11.73 -26.13 -17.99
C TYR A 137 11.26 -25.71 -16.60
N SER A 138 12.18 -25.70 -15.64
CA SER A 138 11.89 -25.23 -14.28
C SER A 138 12.94 -24.26 -13.79
N ALA A 139 12.51 -23.13 -13.24
CA ALA A 139 13.38 -22.16 -12.62
C ALA A 139 12.76 -21.68 -11.29
N THR A 140 13.60 -21.30 -10.33
CA THR A 140 13.14 -20.79 -9.03
C THR A 140 13.90 -19.52 -8.70
N ALA A 141 13.17 -18.44 -8.44
CA ALA A 141 13.70 -17.22 -7.86
C ALA A 141 13.31 -17.16 -6.38
N SER A 142 14.23 -16.75 -5.52
CA SER A 142 13.98 -16.66 -4.08
C SER A 142 14.53 -15.36 -3.50
N LYS A 143 13.82 -14.81 -2.52
CA LYS A 143 14.26 -13.63 -1.76
C LYS A 143 13.87 -13.75 -0.30
N THR A 144 14.85 -13.59 0.57
CA THR A 144 14.61 -13.52 2.00
C THR A 144 14.41 -12.07 2.42
N ILE A 145 13.32 -11.81 3.14
CA ILE A 145 13.06 -10.53 3.79
C ILE A 145 13.16 -10.67 5.31
N GLY A 146 13.75 -9.68 5.96
CA GLY A 146 13.74 -9.54 7.42
C GLY A 146 12.62 -8.61 7.85
N THR A 147 12.06 -8.84 9.03
CA THR A 147 10.92 -8.08 9.57
C THR A 147 11.10 -7.79 11.05
N PHE A 148 10.70 -6.60 11.52
CA PHE A 148 10.73 -6.18 12.92
C PHE A 148 9.49 -6.65 13.72
N GLU A 149 9.49 -6.45 15.04
CA GLU A 149 8.35 -6.78 15.91
C GLU A 149 7.04 -6.09 15.50
N ASN A 150 7.14 -4.88 14.95
CA ASN A 150 6.01 -4.11 14.43
C ASN A 150 5.63 -4.50 12.98
N ALA A 151 6.11 -5.65 12.49
CA ALA A 151 5.86 -6.19 11.15
C ALA A 151 6.44 -5.33 9.99
N GLU A 152 7.39 -4.43 10.27
CA GLU A 152 8.06 -3.64 9.25
C GLU A 152 9.19 -4.40 8.56
N VAL A 153 9.27 -4.31 7.23
CA VAL A 153 10.29 -5.01 6.42
C VAL A 153 11.63 -4.26 6.46
N PHE A 154 12.73 -5.02 6.44
CA PHE A 154 14.08 -4.51 6.33
C PHE A 154 14.63 -4.58 4.89
N PRO A 155 15.38 -3.58 4.42
CA PRO A 155 15.63 -2.29 5.08
C PRO A 155 14.40 -1.37 5.06
N ILE A 156 14.26 -0.51 6.07
CA ILE A 156 13.21 0.52 6.07
C ILE A 156 13.64 1.66 5.14
N THR A 157 12.94 1.81 4.02
CA THR A 157 13.26 2.83 3.02
C THR A 157 12.62 4.18 3.24
N ASN A 158 13.12 5.16 2.48
CA ASN A 158 12.63 6.53 2.53
C ASN A 158 11.22 6.62 1.94
N GLU A 159 10.94 5.85 0.90
CA GLU A 159 9.64 5.71 0.25
C GLU A 159 8.59 5.26 1.28
N TYR A 160 8.90 4.22 2.05
CA TYR A 160 8.05 3.75 3.13
C TYR A 160 7.85 4.81 4.22
N ARG A 161 8.91 5.51 4.64
CA ARG A 161 8.82 6.60 5.64
C ARG A 161 7.95 7.76 5.15
N ILE A 162 8.08 8.15 3.88
CA ILE A 162 7.25 9.19 3.25
C ILE A 162 5.79 8.72 3.23
N ALA A 163 5.54 7.49 2.81
CA ALA A 163 4.20 6.92 2.77
C ALA A 163 3.57 6.86 4.18
N GLN A 164 4.34 6.51 5.22
CA GLN A 164 3.88 6.60 6.62
C GLN A 164 3.49 8.02 7.03
N LEU A 165 4.32 9.01 6.69
CA LEU A 165 4.04 10.41 7.01
C LEU A 165 2.76 10.89 6.32
N LEU A 166 2.54 10.50 5.07
CA LEU A 166 1.32 10.84 4.33
C LEU A 166 0.07 10.23 4.98
N VAL A 167 0.13 8.96 5.41
CA VAL A 167 -0.97 8.32 6.16
C VAL A 167 -1.26 9.06 7.46
N LEU A 168 -0.22 9.50 8.18
CA LEU A 168 -0.39 10.29 9.40
C LEU A 168 -1.08 11.64 9.10
N VAL A 169 -0.63 12.37 8.08
CA VAL A 169 -1.21 13.66 7.67
C VAL A 169 -2.68 13.48 7.24
N LYS A 170 -2.98 12.45 6.44
CA LYS A 170 -4.34 12.07 6.05
C LYS A 170 -5.22 11.86 7.28
N ASN A 171 -4.78 11.04 8.24
CA ASN A 171 -5.57 10.74 9.44
C ASN A 171 -5.80 11.97 10.33
N VAL A 172 -4.78 12.80 10.53
CA VAL A 172 -4.89 14.05 11.31
C VAL A 172 -5.85 15.04 10.63
N SER A 173 -5.75 15.19 9.31
CA SER A 173 -6.63 16.08 8.55
C SER A 173 -8.10 15.66 8.64
N LEU A 174 -8.39 14.36 8.58
CA LEU A 174 -9.74 13.81 8.70
C LEU A 174 -10.34 14.09 10.08
N ILE A 175 -9.56 13.91 11.15
CA ILE A 175 -9.98 14.24 12.52
C ILE A 175 -10.29 15.74 12.65
N ALA A 176 -9.44 16.60 12.09
CA ALA A 176 -9.65 18.05 12.13
C ALA A 176 -10.96 18.45 11.44
N VAL A 177 -11.26 17.88 10.28
CA VAL A 177 -12.52 18.12 9.54
C VAL A 177 -13.73 17.69 10.39
N VAL A 178 -13.68 16.53 11.05
CA VAL A 178 -14.77 16.04 11.90
C VAL A 178 -15.02 16.99 13.08
N ILE A 179 -13.96 17.46 13.74
CA ILE A 179 -14.07 18.37 14.90
C ILE A 179 -14.65 19.71 14.47
N ILE A 180 -14.10 20.32 13.41
CA ILE A 180 -14.56 21.62 12.90
C ILE A 180 -16.00 21.52 12.39
N GLY A 181 -16.32 20.47 11.63
CA GLY A 181 -17.66 20.21 11.11
C GLY A 181 -18.69 20.05 12.22
N SER A 182 -18.38 19.26 13.25
CA SER A 182 -19.26 19.06 14.41
C SER A 182 -19.52 20.37 15.16
N TYR A 183 -18.48 21.18 15.38
CA TYR A 183 -18.61 22.48 16.03
C TYR A 183 -19.52 23.44 15.25
N LEU A 184 -19.33 23.54 13.93
CA LEU A 184 -20.14 24.43 13.07
C LEU A 184 -21.61 23.98 13.04
N LEU A 185 -21.86 22.68 12.99
CA LEU A 185 -23.21 22.11 13.01
C LEU A 185 -23.92 22.41 14.33
N ILE A 186 -23.26 22.18 15.47
CA ILE A 186 -23.79 22.52 16.80
C ILE A 186 -24.13 24.02 16.86
N ARG A 187 -23.22 24.88 16.43
CA ARG A 187 -23.42 26.34 16.42
C ARG A 187 -24.61 26.75 15.54
N PHE A 188 -24.77 26.12 14.38
CA PHE A 188 -25.88 26.36 13.47
C PHE A 188 -27.23 25.95 14.10
N VAL A 189 -27.30 24.78 14.73
CA VAL A 189 -28.49 24.30 15.44
C VAL A 189 -28.85 25.23 16.60
N TYR A 190 -27.89 25.60 17.44
CA TYR A 190 -28.12 26.54 18.55
C TYR A 190 -28.63 27.90 18.06
N LYS A 191 -28.08 28.42 16.96
CA LYS A 191 -28.55 29.67 16.36
C LYS A 191 -30.02 29.54 15.92
N LYS A 192 -30.37 28.47 15.20
CA LYS A 192 -31.73 28.24 14.70
C LYS A 192 -32.76 28.05 15.82
N LEU A 193 -32.41 27.33 16.88
CA LEU A 193 -33.28 27.15 18.06
C LEU A 193 -33.53 28.47 18.78
N ARG A 194 -32.47 29.25 18.97
CA ARG A 194 -32.57 30.58 19.60
C ARG A 194 -33.44 31.53 18.78
N ASP A 195 -33.25 31.56 17.46
CA ASP A 195 -34.01 32.44 16.57
C ASP A 195 -35.51 32.07 16.56
N ARG A 196 -35.86 30.77 16.72
CA ARG A 196 -37.27 30.32 16.92
C ARG A 196 -37.84 30.75 18.27
N ALA A 197 -37.11 30.56 19.36
CA ALA A 197 -37.58 30.95 20.68
C ALA A 197 -37.89 32.47 20.77
N PHE A 198 -37.13 33.31 20.08
CA PHE A 198 -37.42 34.75 19.99
C PHE A 198 -38.69 35.07 19.18
N ALA A 199 -39.01 34.29 18.14
CA ALA A 199 -40.22 34.50 17.34
C ALA A 199 -41.49 34.18 18.15
N ASP A 200 -41.48 33.08 18.92
CA ASP A 200 -42.62 32.67 19.74
C ASP A 200 -42.90 33.62 20.92
N THR A 201 -41.92 34.43 21.35
CA THR A 201 -42.11 35.41 22.44
C THR A 201 -42.77 36.71 21.97
N GLN A 202 -42.82 36.97 20.65
CA GLN A 202 -43.36 38.20 20.08
C GLN A 202 -44.78 38.05 19.49
N SER A 203 -45.34 36.83 19.47
CA SER A 203 -46.72 36.54 19.06
C SER A 203 -47.67 36.48 20.24
#